data_AF-A0A5S4U335-F1
#
_entry.id   AF-A0A5S4U335-F1
#
_cell.length_a   1.000
_cell.length_b   1.000
_cell.length_c   1.000
_cell.angle_alpha   90.00
_cell.angle_beta   90.00
_cell.angle_gamma   90.00
#
_symmetry.space_group_name_H-M   'P 1'
#
loop_
_entity.id
_entity.type
_entity.pdbx_description
1 polymer ?
#
loop_
_entity_poly.entity_id
_entity_poly.type
_entity_poly.pdbx_seq_one_letter_code
_entity_poly.pdbx_strand_id
1 'polypeptide(L)'
;MLKPVSILCVISAIITLSGCKETRSEAWYKEHPDETYQVYTQCLKDGEASDNCEFAHRAALMFAQTGKPGIKEKFETLFQQEAQKRKAVTE
;
A
#
# COMPACT_ATOMS: atom_id res chain seq x y z
N MET A 1 -5.43 -54.53 -11.86
CA MET A 1 -4.91 -53.82 -10.67
C MET A 1 -4.95 -52.34 -10.98
N LEU A 2 -5.86 -51.60 -10.36
CA LEU A 2 -6.08 -50.17 -10.59
C LEU A 2 -5.51 -49.41 -9.39
N LYS A 3 -4.43 -48.66 -9.56
CA LYS A 3 -4.07 -47.51 -8.70
C LYS A 3 -3.09 -46.58 -9.43
N PRO A 4 -3.55 -45.44 -9.96
CA PRO A 4 -2.73 -44.25 -10.04
C PRO A 4 -3.26 -43.23 -9.02
N VAL A 5 -3.17 -43.56 -7.73
CA VAL A 5 -3.25 -42.55 -6.66
C VAL A 5 -1.84 -41.99 -6.52
N SER A 6 -1.44 -41.08 -7.41
CA SER A 6 -0.23 -40.24 -7.25
C SER A 6 -0.06 -39.20 -8.37
N ILE A 7 -1.14 -38.60 -8.87
CA ILE A 7 -1.05 -37.40 -9.73
C ILE A 7 -2.04 -36.34 -9.24
N LEU A 8 -2.08 -36.10 -7.92
CA LEU A 8 -2.89 -35.02 -7.34
C LEU A 8 -2.16 -34.25 -6.23
N CYS A 9 -0.82 -34.35 -6.16
CA CYS A 9 -0.03 -33.64 -5.15
C CYS A 9 0.98 -32.63 -5.74
N VAL A 10 1.05 -32.43 -7.06
CA VAL A 10 2.08 -31.57 -7.68
C VAL A 10 1.56 -30.17 -8.05
N ILE A 11 0.25 -29.92 -8.00
CA ILE A 11 -0.32 -28.65 -8.49
C ILE A 11 -0.52 -27.61 -7.37
N SER A 12 -0.35 -27.95 -6.08
CA SER A 12 -0.61 -26.98 -5.00
C SER A 12 0.58 -26.08 -4.62
N ALA A 13 1.72 -26.15 -5.31
CA ALA A 13 2.94 -25.42 -4.92
C ALA A 13 3.19 -24.10 -5.70
N ILE A 14 2.23 -23.61 -6.48
CA ILE A 14 2.39 -22.34 -7.25
C ILE A 14 1.70 -21.15 -6.56
N ILE A 15 0.96 -21.38 -5.46
CA ILE A 15 0.18 -20.31 -4.85
C ILE A 15 1.00 -19.67 -3.71
N THR A 16 1.32 -18.38 -3.96
CA THR A 16 1.83 -17.33 -3.07
C THR A 16 3.32 -17.28 -2.72
N LEU A 17 4.16 -16.96 -3.72
CA LEU A 17 5.29 -16.04 -3.51
C LEU A 17 4.87 -14.56 -3.52
N SER A 18 3.57 -14.26 -3.43
CA SER A 18 3.04 -12.89 -3.26
C SER A 18 3.32 -12.30 -1.87
N GLY A 19 4.09 -12.98 -1.02
CA GLY A 19 4.39 -12.59 0.37
C GLY A 19 5.59 -11.65 0.54
N CYS A 20 6.32 -11.30 -0.52
CA CYS A 20 7.34 -10.26 -0.47
C CYS A 20 7.03 -9.22 -1.56
N LYS A 21 6.24 -8.21 -1.21
CA LYS A 21 6.29 -6.94 -1.96
C LYS A 21 7.73 -6.42 -1.81
N GLU A 22 8.39 -6.10 -2.92
CA GLU A 22 9.69 -5.45 -2.83
C GLU A 22 9.56 -4.15 -2.02
N THR A 23 10.48 -3.96 -1.08
CA THR A 23 10.54 -2.73 -0.29
C THR A 23 11.19 -1.64 -1.13
N ARG A 24 10.40 -0.64 -1.52
CA ARG A 24 10.92 0.58 -2.12
C ARG A 24 11.52 1.46 -1.03
N SER A 25 12.52 2.27 -1.36
CA SER A 25 13.12 3.20 -0.41
C SER A 25 12.23 4.43 -0.19
N GLU A 26 12.44 5.15 0.92
CA GLU A 26 11.79 6.44 1.15
C GLU A 26 12.07 7.45 0.03
N ALA A 27 13.30 7.48 -0.50
CA ALA A 27 13.69 8.36 -1.60
C ALA A 27 12.87 8.08 -2.87
N TRP A 28 12.62 6.81 -3.19
CA TRP A 28 11.78 6.42 -4.33
C TRP A 28 10.40 7.05 -4.23
N TYR A 29 9.71 6.88 -3.09
CA TYR A 29 8.37 7.42 -2.91
C TYR A 29 8.34 8.96 -3.01
N LYS A 30 9.35 9.66 -2.49
CA LYS A 30 9.44 11.13 -2.60
C LYS A 30 9.55 11.66 -4.04
N GLU A 31 9.93 10.80 -4.99
CA GLU A 31 10.00 11.14 -6.41
C GLU A 31 8.80 10.62 -7.23
N HIS A 32 8.01 9.72 -6.65
CA HIS A 32 6.92 9.00 -7.32
C HIS A 32 5.57 9.31 -6.65
N PRO A 33 4.95 10.47 -6.92
CA PRO A 33 3.72 10.89 -6.24
C PRO A 33 2.52 9.98 -6.53
N ASP A 34 2.40 9.43 -7.74
CA ASP A 34 1.27 8.56 -8.07
C ASP A 34 1.38 7.19 -7.38
N GLU A 35 2.58 6.60 -7.36
CA GLU A 35 2.82 5.34 -6.64
C GLU A 35 2.68 5.55 -5.14
N THR A 36 3.23 6.63 -4.58
CA THR A 36 3.05 7.00 -3.18
C THR A 36 1.58 7.12 -2.81
N TYR A 37 0.78 7.78 -3.65
CA TYR A 37 -0.66 7.92 -3.42
C TYR A 37 -1.34 6.55 -3.40
N GLN A 38 -1.07 5.70 -4.38
CA GLN A 38 -1.68 4.36 -4.47
C GLN A 38 -1.30 3.49 -3.27
N VAL A 39 -0.01 3.41 -2.95
CA VAL A 39 0.51 2.60 -1.84
C VAL A 39 -0.03 3.10 -0.51
N TYR A 40 0.09 4.39 -0.22
CA TYR A 40 -0.37 4.91 1.06
C TYR A 40 -1.90 4.81 1.22
N THR A 41 -2.67 5.03 0.14
CA THR A 41 -4.12 4.80 0.16
C THR A 41 -4.46 3.34 0.49
N GLN A 42 -3.68 2.38 0.00
CA GLN A 42 -3.87 0.97 0.31
C GLN A 42 -3.50 0.67 1.78
N CYS A 43 -2.39 1.22 2.27
CA CYS A 43 -1.98 1.10 3.68
C CYS A 43 -3.06 1.61 4.64
N LEU A 44 -3.72 2.73 4.32
CA LEU A 44 -4.83 3.26 5.10
C LEU A 44 -6.04 2.31 5.15
N LYS A 45 -6.32 1.58 4.06
CA LYS A 45 -7.42 0.60 4.00
C LYS A 45 -7.10 -0.67 4.77
N ASP A 46 -5.88 -1.17 4.62
CA ASP A 46 -5.50 -2.48 5.15
C ASP A 46 -5.03 -2.40 6.60
N GLY A 47 -4.66 -1.22 7.09
CA GLY A 47 -4.02 -1.06 8.40
C GLY A 47 -2.64 -1.72 8.46
N GLU A 48 -1.97 -1.84 7.30
CA GLU A 48 -0.67 -2.50 7.17
C GLU A 48 0.45 -1.68 7.84
N ALA A 49 1.27 -2.35 8.65
CA ALA A 49 2.46 -1.79 9.27
C ALA A 49 3.73 -2.38 8.64
N SER A 50 4.06 -1.93 7.42
CA SER A 50 5.28 -2.32 6.70
C SER A 50 6.16 -1.12 6.38
N ASP A 51 7.43 -1.39 6.06
CA ASP A 51 8.38 -0.36 5.62
C ASP A 51 7.84 0.44 4.42
N ASN A 52 7.19 -0.22 3.48
CA ASN A 52 6.54 0.45 2.35
C ASN A 52 5.45 1.43 2.81
N CYS A 53 4.63 1.06 3.79
CA CYS A 53 3.61 1.95 4.33
C CYS A 53 4.21 3.14 5.09
N GLU A 54 5.25 2.91 5.88
CA GLU A 54 5.96 3.98 6.59
C GLU A 54 6.62 4.96 5.62
N PHE A 55 7.31 4.46 4.59
CA PHE A 55 7.97 5.29 3.61
C PHE A 55 6.99 6.05 2.71
N ALA A 56 5.92 5.39 2.25
CA ALA A 56 4.86 6.04 1.49
C ALA A 56 4.13 7.09 2.33
N HIS A 57 3.91 6.85 3.63
CA HIS A 57 3.33 7.83 4.54
C HIS A 57 4.20 9.08 4.67
N ARG A 58 5.51 8.93 4.89
CA ARG A 58 6.45 10.07 4.96
C ARG A 58 6.48 10.88 3.67
N ALA A 59 6.49 10.20 2.52
CA ALA A 59 6.42 10.86 1.22
C ALA A 59 5.07 11.56 1.01
N ALA A 60 3.95 10.94 1.41
CA ALA A 60 2.63 11.55 1.36
C ALA A 60 2.55 12.84 2.19
N LEU A 61 3.12 12.84 3.41
CA LEU A 61 3.25 14.04 4.24
C LEU A 61 4.07 15.14 3.54
N MET A 62 5.21 14.77 2.95
CA MET A 62 6.02 15.71 2.18
C MET A 62 5.21 16.33 1.04
N PHE A 63 4.52 15.53 0.24
CA PHE A 63 3.71 16.04 -0.87
C PHE A 63 2.57 16.94 -0.41
N ALA A 64 1.87 16.60 0.70
CA ALA A 64 0.83 17.46 1.26
C ALA A 64 1.37 18.80 1.79
N GLN A 65 2.64 18.87 2.21
CA GLN A 65 3.22 20.10 2.75
C GLN A 65 3.86 20.98 1.66
N THR A 66 4.68 20.38 0.81
CA THR A 66 5.59 21.08 -0.11
C THR A 66 5.44 20.66 -1.57
N GLY A 67 4.48 19.79 -1.89
CA GLY A 67 4.19 19.38 -3.26
C GLY A 67 3.81 20.56 -4.16
N LYS A 68 4.03 20.40 -5.47
CA LYS A 68 3.53 21.35 -6.47
C LYS A 68 1.99 21.38 -6.46
N PRO A 69 1.36 22.47 -6.94
CA PRO A 69 -0.09 22.50 -7.15
C PRO A 69 -0.57 21.30 -7.97
N GLY A 70 -1.75 20.79 -7.65
CA GLY A 70 -2.31 19.52 -8.09
C GLY A 70 -1.88 18.33 -7.24
N ILE A 71 -0.57 18.17 -6.98
CA ILE A 71 -0.05 17.06 -6.16
C ILE A 71 -0.33 17.32 -4.69
N LYS A 72 -0.07 18.55 -4.22
CA LYS A 72 -0.31 18.93 -2.83
C LYS A 72 -1.76 18.69 -2.42
N GLU A 73 -2.69 19.23 -3.18
CA GLU A 73 -4.14 19.16 -2.93
C GLU A 73 -4.63 17.70 -2.95
N LYS A 74 -4.04 16.86 -3.82
CA LYS A 74 -4.34 15.42 -3.89
C LYS A 74 -4.02 14.73 -2.56
N PHE A 75 -2.86 15.01 -1.97
CA PHE A 75 -2.46 14.40 -0.69
C PHE A 75 -3.15 15.06 0.52
N GLU A 76 -3.35 16.37 0.52
CA GLU A 76 -4.15 17.05 1.54
C GLU A 76 -5.57 16.47 1.61
N THR A 77 -6.21 16.25 0.46
CA THR A 77 -7.53 15.64 0.37
C THR A 77 -7.55 14.23 0.95
N LEU A 78 -6.51 13.42 0.66
CA LEU A 78 -6.41 12.06 1.21
C LEU A 78 -6.37 12.08 2.75
N PHE A 79 -5.56 12.95 3.35
CA PHE A 79 -5.49 13.08 4.81
C PHE A 79 -6.81 13.59 5.41
N GLN A 80 -7.48 14.56 4.77
CA GLN A 80 -8.77 15.06 5.23
C GLN A 80 -9.85 13.97 5.21
N GLN A 81 -9.92 13.18 4.13
CA GLN A 81 -10.85 12.05 4.01
C GLN A 81 -10.60 11.02 5.11
N GLU A 82 -9.34 10.68 5.38
CA GLU A 82 -8.99 9.74 6.44
C GLU A 82 -9.35 10.25 7.83
N ALA A 83 -9.11 11.55 8.10
CA ALA A 83 -9.52 12.17 9.36
C ALA A 83 -11.04 12.16 9.55
N GLN A 84 -11.81 12.42 8.48
CA GLN A 84 -13.27 12.35 8.51
C GLN A 84 -13.78 10.93 8.78
N LYS A 85 -13.20 9.92 8.13
CA LYS A 85 -13.54 8.51 8.37
C LYS A 85 -13.30 8.13 9.84
N ARG A 86 -12.17 8.54 10.42
CA ARG A 86 -11.85 8.26 11.82
C ARG A 86 -12.86 8.89 12.77
N LYS A 87 -13.25 10.15 12.53
CA LYS A 87 -14.28 10.83 13.32
C LYS A 87 -15.62 10.08 13.27
N ALA A 88 -16.05 9.67 12.08
CA ALA A 88 -17.30 8.95 11.88
C ALA A 88 -17.37 7.56 12.55
N VAL A 89 -16.22 6.97 12.91
CA VAL A 89 -16.17 5.70 13.67
C VAL A 89 -16.15 5.96 15.18
N THR A 90 -15.71 7.13 15.61
CA THR A 90 -15.58 7.50 17.04
C THR A 90 -16.79 8.23 17.63
N GLU A 91 -17.69 8.76 16.78
CA GLU A 91 -18.96 9.40 17.14
C GLU A 91 -20.12 8.41 17.11
#